data_AF-M9RN76-F1
#
_entry.id   AF-M9RN76-F1
#
_cell.length_a   1.000
_cell.length_b   1.000
_cell.length_c   1.000
_cell.angle_alpha   90.00
_cell.angle_beta   90.00
_cell.angle_gamma   90.00
#
_symmetry.space_group_name_H-M   'P 1'
#
loop_
_entity.id
_entity.type
_entity.pdbx_description
1 polymer ?
#
loop_
_entity_poly.entity_id
_entity_poly.type
_entity_poly.pdbx_seq_one_letter_code
_entity_poly.pdbx_strand_id
1 'polypeptide(L)'
;MTGFTKLIRLTFGIGLVATLSACGGSGSLSSNPFGSIGSLGGIFGGGGTTAATQQAARTGGVENVAVNRYLWAASLDVLSFLPIESVDPFTGIIVMGYGTPPGGSRSYRATIFITDPALDARSLDVALLTRSGPAAAETTRAIEDAILSRARQLRIADGAL
;
A
#
# COMPACT_ATOMS: atom_id res chain seq x y z
N MET A 1 14.99 56.95 13.32
CA MET A 1 16.42 57.13 13.01
C MET A 1 17.14 55.89 13.55
N THR A 2 17.27 54.83 12.73
CA THR A 2 18.57 54.34 12.19
C THR A 2 19.55 53.98 13.31
N GLY A 3 19.81 52.73 13.69
CA GLY A 3 20.21 51.57 12.87
C GLY A 3 21.70 51.33 13.10
N PHE A 4 22.13 50.14 13.54
CA PHE A 4 23.52 49.68 13.42
C PHE A 4 23.63 48.14 13.53
N THR A 5 23.57 47.52 12.35
CA THR A 5 24.40 46.42 11.83
C THR A 5 25.21 45.57 12.82
N LYS A 6 24.95 44.25 12.85
CA LYS A 6 25.98 43.24 13.17
C LYS A 6 26.19 42.31 11.98
N LEU A 7 27.34 42.55 11.34
CA LEU A 7 27.92 41.86 10.20
C LEU A 7 29.05 40.98 10.74
N ILE A 8 29.01 39.66 10.55
CA ILE A 8 30.14 38.71 10.63
C ILE A 8 29.69 37.53 9.73
N ARG A 9 30.08 37.48 8.46
CA ARG A 9 31.35 36.95 7.91
C ARG A 9 31.70 35.53 8.42
N LEU A 10 31.37 34.52 7.62
CA LEU A 10 32.41 33.60 7.16
C LEU A 10 32.03 32.92 5.85
N THR A 11 32.68 33.40 4.80
CA THR A 11 32.75 32.82 3.46
C THR A 11 33.85 31.77 3.46
N PHE A 12 33.53 30.54 3.07
CA PHE A 12 34.45 29.49 2.63
C PHE A 12 33.59 28.67 1.66
N GLY A 13 33.84 28.54 0.35
CA GLY A 13 35.07 28.61 -0.39
C GLY A 13 35.12 27.36 -1.27
N ILE A 14 34.66 27.51 -2.53
CA ILE A 14 35.13 26.85 -3.76
C ILE A 14 35.22 25.30 -3.77
N GLY A 15 34.30 24.70 -4.54
CA GLY A 15 34.62 23.96 -5.77
C GLY A 15 35.07 22.49 -5.67
N LEU A 16 34.35 21.60 -6.36
CA LEU A 16 34.94 20.63 -7.30
C LEU A 16 33.86 19.94 -8.15
N VAL A 17 33.92 20.13 -9.47
CA VAL A 17 33.25 19.32 -10.50
C VAL A 17 33.99 17.99 -10.62
N ALA A 18 33.26 16.87 -10.66
CA ALA A 18 33.75 15.61 -11.20
C ALA A 18 32.61 14.79 -11.81
N THR A 19 32.54 14.83 -13.14
CA THR A 19 31.87 13.87 -14.01
C THR A 19 32.60 12.53 -13.98
N LEU A 20 31.92 11.44 -13.62
CA LEU A 20 32.33 10.06 -13.94
C LEU A 20 31.07 9.31 -14.39
N SER A 21 30.93 8.93 -15.66
CA SER A 21 31.65 7.92 -16.44
C SER A 21 30.80 6.66 -16.54
N ALA A 22 30.28 6.44 -17.75
CA ALA A 22 29.69 5.20 -18.19
C ALA A 22 30.82 4.24 -18.64
N CYS A 23 30.77 3.00 -18.18
CA CYS A 23 31.32 1.77 -18.78
C CYS A 23 30.74 0.62 -17.94
N GLY A 24 30.09 -0.41 -18.49
CA GLY A 24 30.66 -1.36 -19.43
C GLY A 24 31.12 -2.59 -18.66
N GLY A 25 30.24 -3.58 -18.47
CA GLY A 25 30.54 -4.85 -17.80
C GLY A 25 30.51 -6.01 -18.79
N SER A 26 31.67 -6.37 -19.34
CA SER A 26 31.89 -7.63 -20.05
C SER A 26 33.08 -8.34 -19.42
N GLY A 27 32.93 -9.64 -19.16
CA GLY A 27 33.93 -10.55 -18.58
C GLY A 27 33.64 -10.88 -17.12
N SER A 28 33.79 -12.10 -16.63
CA SER A 28 34.43 -13.29 -17.19
C SER A 28 34.14 -14.49 -16.28
N LEU A 29 33.96 -15.67 -16.89
CA LEU A 29 34.48 -16.97 -16.44
C LEU A 29 34.36 -17.32 -14.94
N SER A 30 33.29 -18.03 -14.57
CA SER A 30 33.37 -19.00 -13.46
C SER A 30 33.80 -20.35 -14.02
N SER A 31 35.10 -20.60 -13.94
CA SER A 31 35.69 -21.93 -13.96
C SER A 31 35.14 -22.74 -12.78
N ASN A 32 34.35 -23.77 -13.07
CA ASN A 32 34.07 -24.84 -12.12
C ASN A 32 35.06 -25.99 -12.37
N PRO A 33 36.07 -26.22 -11.50
CA PRO A 33 37.04 -27.31 -11.63
C PRO A 33 36.59 -28.61 -10.95
N PHE A 34 35.30 -28.78 -10.64
CA PHE A 34 34.76 -30.01 -10.08
C PHE A 34 33.70 -30.60 -11.01
N GLY A 35 34.10 -31.61 -11.77
CA GLY A 35 33.18 -32.46 -12.53
C GLY A 35 32.46 -33.47 -11.63
N SER A 36 31.20 -33.74 -11.99
CA SER A 36 30.57 -35.07 -11.95
C SER A 36 29.36 -34.99 -12.88
N ILE A 37 29.47 -35.45 -14.13
CA ILE A 37 29.11 -36.79 -14.61
C ILE A 37 27.61 -37.11 -14.40
N GLY A 38 26.91 -37.30 -15.53
CA GLY A 38 25.66 -38.06 -15.58
C GLY A 38 24.43 -37.34 -16.11
N SER A 39 24.36 -37.11 -17.43
CA SER A 39 23.39 -37.83 -18.28
C SER A 39 23.24 -37.12 -19.62
N LEU A 40 23.94 -37.67 -20.60
CA LEU A 40 23.65 -37.54 -22.01
C LEU A 40 22.27 -38.18 -22.27
N GLY A 41 21.26 -37.36 -22.54
CA GLY A 41 19.92 -37.85 -22.90
C GLY A 41 19.11 -36.75 -23.56
N GLY A 42 19.11 -36.70 -24.89
CA GLY A 42 18.21 -35.81 -25.64
C GLY A 42 18.70 -35.24 -26.98
N ILE A 43 19.73 -35.80 -27.63
CA ILE A 43 19.94 -35.60 -29.08
C ILE A 43 18.99 -36.57 -29.79
N PHE A 44 17.70 -36.28 -29.85
CA PHE A 44 16.73 -36.90 -30.77
C PHE A 44 15.41 -36.10 -30.79
N GLY A 45 15.03 -35.61 -31.98
CA GLY A 45 13.74 -34.95 -32.28
C GLY A 45 13.80 -33.43 -32.09
N GLY A 46 13.71 -32.57 -33.10
CA GLY A 46 12.90 -32.66 -34.31
C GLY A 46 11.76 -31.64 -34.20
N GLY A 47 11.96 -30.43 -34.74
CA GLY A 47 10.90 -29.48 -35.10
C GLY A 47 10.28 -28.68 -33.95
N GLY A 48 10.40 -27.35 -34.01
CA GLY A 48 9.58 -26.46 -33.19
C GLY A 48 10.24 -25.15 -32.81
N THR A 49 10.43 -24.27 -33.79
CA THR A 49 10.40 -22.83 -33.54
C THR A 49 9.10 -22.49 -32.81
N THR A 50 9.16 -22.00 -31.56
CA THR A 50 8.19 -21.15 -30.83
C THR A 50 8.17 -21.49 -29.34
N ALA A 51 9.01 -20.80 -28.57
CA ALA A 51 8.74 -20.58 -27.14
C ALA A 51 9.21 -19.17 -26.75
N ALA A 52 8.92 -18.21 -27.62
CA ALA A 52 9.07 -16.78 -27.39
C ALA A 52 7.69 -16.13 -27.21
N THR A 53 6.81 -16.74 -26.42
CA THR A 53 5.50 -16.16 -26.07
C THR A 53 4.93 -16.93 -24.90
N GLN A 54 5.29 -16.52 -23.68
CA GLN A 54 4.40 -16.64 -22.52
C GLN A 54 4.84 -15.73 -21.37
N GLN A 55 5.27 -14.51 -21.70
CA GLN A 55 5.05 -13.41 -20.77
C GLN A 55 3.58 -13.02 -20.93
N ALA A 56 2.70 -13.81 -20.32
CA ALA A 56 1.34 -13.36 -20.05
C ALA A 56 1.49 -12.14 -19.15
N ALA A 57 1.53 -10.96 -19.75
CA ALA A 57 1.27 -9.72 -19.08
C ALA A 57 -0.04 -9.96 -18.32
N ARG A 58 0.06 -10.13 -17.00
CA ARG A 58 -1.08 -9.95 -16.13
C ARG A 58 -1.44 -8.48 -16.26
N THR A 59 -2.11 -8.13 -17.33
CA THR A 59 -2.99 -6.97 -17.37
C THR A 59 -4.15 -7.37 -16.47
N GLY A 60 -3.88 -7.45 -15.16
CA GLY A 60 -4.92 -7.40 -14.15
C GLY A 60 -5.62 -6.10 -14.43
N GLY A 61 -6.82 -6.21 -15.02
CA GLY A 61 -7.59 -5.06 -15.46
C GLY A 61 -7.56 -4.02 -14.36
N VAL A 62 -6.84 -2.94 -14.62
CA VAL A 62 -7.01 -1.69 -13.90
C VAL A 62 -8.33 -1.12 -14.38
N GLU A 63 -9.41 -1.83 -14.05
CA GLU A 63 -10.67 -1.18 -13.74
C GLU A 63 -10.26 -0.13 -12.71
N ASN A 64 -10.45 1.15 -13.05
CA ASN A 64 -10.01 2.27 -12.24
C ASN A 64 -10.84 2.27 -10.95
N VAL A 65 -10.52 1.37 -10.02
CA VAL A 65 -11.17 1.32 -8.72
C VAL A 65 -10.65 2.54 -7.99
N ALA A 66 -11.48 3.58 -7.91
CA ALA A 66 -11.19 4.78 -7.13
C ALA A 66 -10.93 4.44 -5.65
N VAL A 67 -11.43 3.28 -5.21
CA VAL A 67 -11.46 2.82 -3.82
C VAL A 67 -10.57 1.58 -3.63
N ASN A 68 -9.79 1.53 -2.56
CA ASN A 68 -8.99 0.35 -2.24
C ASN A 68 -9.86 -0.81 -1.73
N ARG A 69 -9.78 -2.00 -2.38
CA ARG A 69 -10.54 -3.20 -1.98
C ARG A 69 -10.25 -3.69 -0.55
N TYR A 70 -9.02 -3.49 -0.06
CA TYR A 70 -8.61 -3.95 1.26
C TYR A 70 -9.12 -3.02 2.36
N LEU A 71 -9.09 -1.71 2.14
CA LEU A 71 -9.69 -0.73 3.07
C LEU A 71 -11.20 -0.97 3.21
N TRP A 72 -11.86 -1.25 2.08
CA TRP A 72 -13.28 -1.59 2.07
C TRP A 72 -13.59 -2.83 2.91
N ALA A 73 -12.92 -3.96 2.60
CA ALA A 73 -13.14 -5.22 3.30
C ALA A 73 -12.77 -5.10 4.79
N ALA A 74 -11.67 -4.42 5.12
CA ALA A 74 -11.27 -4.19 6.50
C ALA A 74 -12.26 -3.33 7.29
N SER A 75 -12.84 -2.30 6.66
CA SER A 75 -13.83 -1.44 7.31
C SER A 75 -15.07 -2.22 7.72
N LEU A 76 -15.56 -3.09 6.84
CA LEU A 76 -16.72 -3.95 7.12
C LEU A 76 -16.42 -4.99 8.20
N ASP A 77 -15.20 -5.51 8.26
CA ASP A 77 -14.81 -6.51 9.24
C ASP A 77 -14.63 -5.91 10.64
N VAL A 78 -13.88 -4.81 10.75
CA VAL A 78 -13.61 -4.11 12.02
C VAL A 78 -14.90 -3.53 12.61
N LEU A 79 -15.79 -3.00 11.77
CA LEU A 79 -17.05 -2.37 12.19
C LEU A 79 -18.27 -3.30 11.98
N SER A 80 -18.05 -4.61 11.88
CA SER A 80 -19.12 -5.61 11.69
C SER A 80 -20.20 -5.63 12.77
N PHE A 81 -19.93 -5.03 13.93
CA PHE A 81 -20.89 -4.88 15.03
C PHE A 81 -21.89 -3.72 14.81
N LEU A 82 -21.66 -2.86 13.82
CA LEU A 82 -22.58 -1.79 13.45
C LEU A 82 -23.54 -2.27 12.34
N PRO A 83 -24.83 -1.92 12.40
CA PRO A 83 -25.76 -2.21 11.31
C PRO A 83 -25.42 -1.38 10.08
N ILE A 84 -25.41 -2.01 8.91
CA ILE A 84 -25.15 -1.32 7.63
C ILE A 84 -26.44 -0.64 7.17
N GLU A 85 -26.38 0.65 6.88
CA GLU A 85 -27.54 1.44 6.40
C GLU A 85 -27.45 1.69 4.88
N SER A 86 -26.28 2.10 4.40
CA SER A 86 -26.06 2.41 2.98
C SER A 86 -24.60 2.23 2.60
N VAL A 87 -24.37 1.77 1.37
CA VAL A 87 -23.06 1.35 0.88
C VAL A 87 -22.93 1.74 -0.59
N ASP A 88 -21.97 2.61 -0.91
CA ASP A 88 -21.67 3.02 -2.29
C ASP A 88 -20.21 2.66 -2.66
N PRO A 89 -20.00 1.61 -3.48
CA PRO A 89 -18.67 1.14 -3.84
C PRO A 89 -17.95 2.02 -4.87
N PHE A 90 -18.67 2.92 -5.56
CA PHE A 90 -18.05 3.80 -6.57
C PHE A 90 -17.45 5.04 -5.93
N THR A 91 -18.17 5.63 -4.97
CA THR A 91 -17.69 6.82 -4.24
C THR A 91 -16.84 6.47 -3.02
N GLY A 92 -16.91 5.22 -2.53
CA GLY A 92 -16.17 4.79 -1.34
C GLY A 92 -16.81 5.23 -0.04
N ILE A 93 -18.12 5.49 -0.03
CA ILE A 93 -18.87 5.88 1.17
C ILE A 93 -19.57 4.66 1.76
N ILE A 94 -19.38 4.46 3.07
CA ILE A 94 -20.09 3.44 3.85
C ILE A 94 -20.76 4.14 5.04
N VAL A 95 -22.08 4.02 5.12
CA VAL A 95 -22.88 4.56 6.23
C VAL A 95 -23.37 3.42 7.09
N MET A 96 -23.03 3.48 8.38
CA MET A 96 -23.44 2.51 9.39
C MET A 96 -24.31 3.20 10.44
N GLY A 97 -25.35 2.50 10.88
CA GLY A 97 -26.27 2.93 11.92
C GLY A 97 -25.66 2.81 13.32
N TYR A 98 -26.49 3.05 14.34
CA TYR A 98 -26.05 2.96 15.72
C TYR A 98 -25.88 1.50 16.15
N GLY A 99 -24.68 1.14 16.59
CA GLY A 99 -24.38 -0.14 17.21
C GLY A 99 -23.43 0.01 18.39
N THR A 100 -23.37 -1.03 19.22
CA THR A 100 -22.54 -1.04 20.43
C THR A 100 -21.39 -2.02 20.23
N PRO A 101 -20.12 -1.59 20.35
CA PRO A 101 -18.98 -2.48 20.20
C PRO A 101 -18.95 -3.53 21.32
N PRO A 102 -18.42 -4.73 21.06
CA PRO A 102 -18.27 -5.77 22.08
C PRO A 102 -17.38 -5.25 23.20
N GLY A 103 -17.85 -5.34 24.46
CA GLY A 103 -17.15 -4.81 25.63
C GLY A 103 -17.32 -3.31 25.89
N GLY A 104 -18.09 -2.60 25.06
CA GLY A 104 -18.47 -1.20 25.27
C GLY A 104 -19.92 -1.05 25.73
N SER A 105 -20.23 0.09 26.37
CA SER A 105 -21.60 0.48 26.75
C SER A 105 -22.17 1.63 25.92
N ARG A 106 -21.35 2.21 25.03
CA ARG A 106 -21.72 3.38 24.22
C ARG A 106 -22.12 2.94 22.82
N SER A 107 -23.24 3.45 22.32
CA SER A 107 -23.63 3.27 20.92
C SER A 107 -22.94 4.31 20.04
N TYR A 108 -22.36 3.83 18.95
CA TYR A 108 -21.69 4.63 17.94
C TYR A 108 -22.37 4.44 16.59
N ARG A 109 -22.41 5.48 15.78
CA ARG A 109 -22.62 5.40 14.33
C ARG A 109 -21.31 5.76 13.64
N ALA A 110 -21.07 5.17 12.48
CA ALA A 110 -19.88 5.43 11.70
C ALA A 110 -20.26 5.82 10.28
N THR A 111 -19.55 6.80 9.73
CA THR A 111 -19.55 7.08 8.30
C THR A 111 -18.10 7.02 7.86
N ILE A 112 -17.82 6.14 6.90
CA ILE A 112 -16.49 5.88 6.39
C ILE A 112 -16.42 6.41 4.97
N PHE A 113 -15.35 7.13 4.66
CA PHE A 113 -15.08 7.62 3.32
C PHE A 113 -13.68 7.21 2.89
N ILE A 114 -13.58 6.53 1.75
CA ILE A 114 -12.33 6.07 1.18
C ILE A 114 -12.02 6.93 -0.04
N THR A 115 -10.96 7.73 0.06
CA THR A 115 -10.62 8.79 -0.91
C THR A 115 -9.62 8.37 -1.98
N ASP A 116 -8.71 7.45 -1.67
CA ASP A 116 -7.57 7.12 -2.53
C ASP A 116 -7.33 5.60 -2.57
N PRO A 117 -6.88 5.05 -3.70
CA PRO A 117 -6.55 3.63 -3.82
C PRO A 117 -5.31 3.21 -3.01
N ALA A 118 -4.53 4.14 -2.45
CA ALA A 118 -3.36 3.83 -1.63
C ALA A 118 -3.75 3.25 -0.27
N LEU A 119 -2.92 2.33 0.24
CA LEU A 119 -3.09 1.70 1.55
C LEU A 119 -2.41 2.50 2.66
N ASP A 120 -2.86 3.73 2.91
CA ASP A 120 -2.31 4.65 3.92
C ASP A 120 -3.43 5.38 4.69
N ALA A 121 -3.11 5.95 5.84
CA ALA A 121 -4.07 6.65 6.70
C ALA A 121 -4.76 7.83 6.03
N ARG A 122 -4.09 8.50 5.08
CA ARG A 122 -4.67 9.63 4.33
C ARG A 122 -5.83 9.24 3.40
N SER A 123 -5.94 7.95 3.08
CA SER A 123 -6.91 7.41 2.12
C SER A 123 -8.24 7.03 2.77
N LEU A 124 -8.35 7.17 4.09
CA LEU A 124 -9.49 6.73 4.90
C LEU A 124 -9.87 7.86 5.86
N ASP A 125 -11.12 8.30 5.82
CA ASP A 125 -11.69 9.22 6.78
C ASP A 125 -12.86 8.54 7.50
N VAL A 126 -12.85 8.58 8.83
CA VAL A 126 -13.90 7.97 9.66
C VAL A 126 -14.56 9.04 10.52
N ALA A 127 -15.83 9.30 10.23
CA ALA A 127 -16.67 10.13 11.09
C ALA A 127 -17.44 9.25 12.09
N LEU A 128 -17.03 9.30 13.36
CA LEU A 128 -17.67 8.56 14.45
C LEU A 128 -18.56 9.49 15.30
N LEU A 129 -19.84 9.14 15.45
CA LEU A 129 -20.80 9.88 16.27
C LEU A 129 -21.40 8.99 17.36
N THR A 130 -21.64 9.57 18.52
CA THR A 130 -22.39 8.96 19.62
C THR A 130 -23.76 9.61 19.76
N ARG A 131 -24.64 9.03 20.58
CA ARG A 131 -25.95 9.64 20.88
C ARG A 131 -25.86 11.04 21.50
N SER A 132 -24.74 11.36 22.14
CA SER A 132 -24.52 12.64 22.84
C SER A 132 -23.72 13.65 22.03
N GLY A 133 -23.28 13.30 20.80
CA GLY A 133 -22.45 14.16 19.95
C GLY A 133 -21.25 13.42 19.35
N PRO A 134 -20.29 14.16 18.77
CA PRO A 134 -19.07 13.59 18.18
C PRO A 134 -18.33 12.67 19.16
N ALA A 135 -17.78 11.59 18.64
CA ALA A 135 -16.91 10.75 19.45
C ALA A 135 -15.58 11.46 19.74
N ALA A 136 -14.86 10.92 20.72
CA ALA A 136 -13.57 11.44 21.08
C ALA A 136 -12.52 11.06 20.01
N ALA A 137 -11.64 11.99 19.67
CA ALA A 137 -10.74 11.87 18.52
C ALA A 137 -9.78 10.68 18.64
N GLU A 138 -9.39 10.32 19.86
CA GLU A 138 -8.57 9.14 20.14
C GLU A 138 -9.29 7.84 19.78
N THR A 139 -10.62 7.78 19.96
CA THR A 139 -11.41 6.60 19.60
C THR A 139 -11.51 6.46 18.09
N THR A 140 -11.74 7.58 17.40
CA THR A 140 -11.77 7.61 15.93
C THR A 140 -10.43 7.13 15.35
N ARG A 141 -9.31 7.68 15.82
CA ARG A 141 -7.97 7.26 15.38
C ARG A 141 -7.67 5.80 15.66
N ALA A 142 -8.06 5.29 16.83
CA ALA A 142 -7.87 3.88 17.17
C ALA A 142 -8.64 2.96 16.19
N ILE A 143 -9.82 3.38 15.75
CA ILE A 143 -10.62 2.64 14.75
C ILE A 143 -9.94 2.73 13.37
N GLU A 144 -9.49 3.90 12.95
CA GLU A 144 -8.74 4.07 11.69
C GLU A 144 -7.50 3.17 11.66
N ASP A 145 -6.69 3.17 12.73
CA ASP A 145 -5.51 2.32 12.87
C ASP A 145 -5.87 0.83 12.83
N ALA A 146 -6.97 0.44 13.46
CA ALA A 146 -7.46 -0.94 13.42
C ALA A 146 -7.85 -1.37 12.00
N ILE A 147 -8.53 -0.49 11.24
CA ILE A 147 -8.90 -0.73 9.84
C ILE A 147 -7.64 -0.85 8.98
N LEU A 148 -6.68 0.07 9.12
CA LEU A 148 -5.42 0.04 8.36
C LEU A 148 -4.59 -1.20 8.66
N SER A 149 -4.56 -1.63 9.93
CA SER A 149 -3.88 -2.85 10.35
C SER A 149 -4.54 -4.08 9.72
N ARG A 150 -5.87 -4.17 9.78
CA ARG A 150 -6.63 -5.26 9.17
C ARG A 150 -6.49 -5.30 7.65
N ALA A 151 -6.51 -4.15 6.99
CA ALA A 151 -6.33 -4.05 5.55
C ALA A 151 -4.94 -4.53 5.10
N ARG A 152 -3.90 -4.24 5.88
CA ARG A 152 -2.54 -4.78 5.65
C ARG A 152 -2.51 -6.31 5.78
N GLN A 153 -3.20 -6.87 6.78
CA GLN A 153 -3.31 -8.32 6.92
C GLN A 153 -3.99 -8.96 5.70
N LEU A 154 -5.10 -8.38 5.23
CA LEU A 154 -5.81 -8.86 4.04
C LEU A 154 -4.93 -8.82 2.78
N ARG A 155 -4.15 -7.74 2.59
CA ARG A 155 -3.21 -7.63 1.47
C ARG A 155 -2.11 -8.69 1.51
N ILE A 156 -1.58 -8.99 2.69
CA ILE A 156 -0.56 -10.02 2.86
C ILE A 156 -1.15 -11.41 2.58
N ALA A 157 -2.37 -11.67 3.08
CA ALA A 157 -3.06 -12.94 2.87
C ALA A 157 -3.36 -13.20 1.38
N ASP A 158 -3.76 -12.17 0.64
CA ASP A 158 -4.02 -12.25 -0.81
C ASP A 158 -2.73 -12.50 -1.62
N GLY A 159 -1.64 -11.83 -1.27
CA GLY A 159 -0.34 -12.00 -1.95
C GLY A 159 0.42 -13.28 -1.60
N ALA A 160 -0.06 -14.06 -0.63
CA ALA A 160 0.53 -15.34 -0.23
C ALA A 160 -0.05 -16.55 -0.98
N LEU A 161 -1.05 -16.34 -1.86
CA LEU A 161 -1.70 -17.34 -2.70
C LEU A 161 -1.09 -17.35 -4.12
#